data_AF-A0A067D0T1-F1
#
_entry.id   AF-A0A067D0T1-F1
#
_cell.length_a   1.000
_cell.length_b   1.000
_cell.length_c   1.000
_cell.angle_alpha   90.00
_cell.angle_beta   90.00
_cell.angle_gamma   90.00
#
_symmetry.space_group_name_H-M   'P 1'
#
loop_
_entity.id
_entity.type
_entity.pdbx_description
1 polymer ?
#
loop_
_entity_poly.entity_id
_entity_poly.type
_entity_poly.pdbx_seq_one_letter_code
_entity_poly.pdbx_strand_id
1 'polypeptide(L)'
;MLDDLLKLIKNSPRWAQSRLARRLGFAIDEPAEEDPEPETMDHASLWTKLRVSGAQPPVRSGHASVVVNGMMYVFGGYNDGNCHFDLYAFDLTHHHWTKLENKGVVSPDGRASHAWCASADETKLYLFGGSGPHWGQTNMGKLLQFTLATQKWSVVTTAGTHPPPGYGQSMVAIGSKLYLFGGTSGHVYVNDLFVFDQVTATWSCAAATGTKPSPRYKHQAVVSGDAMYIIGGGLYDPPKGPIDLFKFDALASHWSKIECVGDLPRSRIAHSVVLHTTSAGKATFLMFGGRDETGTRMNELSSLDLDTSTWVRLSEDSKAPDARDFHTGVMWENAMYIFGGSNGVERNSDVHRLALAFQPSPLLVLAVQAVQTHLRSNMALQAQYRDAYLPLELRTAVQSLNPDVSIASNDQWFPLPDANRAKQKVHPHAFCS
;
A
#
# COMPACT_ATOMS: atom_id res chain seq x y z
N MET A 1 31.16 6.61 24.51
CA MET A 1 29.87 6.76 23.80
C MET A 1 28.67 6.58 24.73
N LEU A 2 28.42 5.40 25.32
CA LEU A 2 27.32 5.22 26.31
C LEU A 2 27.57 6.04 27.60
N ASP A 3 28.80 6.06 28.10
CA ASP A 3 29.18 6.86 29.27
C ASP A 3 29.12 8.37 29.04
N ASP A 4 29.39 8.81 27.80
CA ASP A 4 29.31 10.22 27.42
C ASP A 4 27.86 10.67 27.25
N LEU A 5 27.00 9.78 26.72
CA LEU A 5 25.55 9.97 26.65
C LEU A 5 24.95 10.08 28.06
N LEU A 6 25.38 9.21 28.99
CA LEU A 6 24.96 9.24 30.40
C LEU A 6 25.42 10.51 31.13
N LYS A 7 26.63 11.02 30.84
CA LYS A 7 27.13 12.29 31.38
C LYS A 7 26.33 13.49 30.84
N LEU A 8 25.93 13.47 29.57
CA LEU A 8 25.13 14.53 28.96
C LEU A 8 23.71 14.58 29.53
N ILE A 9 23.11 13.41 29.76
CA ILE A 9 21.78 13.24 30.34
C ILE A 9 21.76 13.71 31.81
N LYS A 10 22.80 13.37 32.60
CA LYS A 10 22.93 13.78 34.02
C LYS A 10 23.04 15.30 34.21
N ASN A 11 23.54 16.03 33.22
CA ASN A 11 23.78 17.47 33.32
C ASN A 11 22.69 18.33 32.67
N SER A 12 21.56 17.73 32.26
CA SER A 12 20.42 18.44 31.68
C SER A 12 19.35 18.74 32.75
N PRO A 13 19.17 20.02 33.17
CA PRO A 13 18.24 20.37 34.24
C PRO A 13 16.78 20.07 33.89
N ARG A 14 16.43 20.17 32.59
CA ARG A 14 15.07 19.90 32.09
C ARG A 14 14.73 18.41 32.04
N TRP A 15 15.71 17.54 31.83
CA TRP A 15 15.48 16.09 31.77
C TRP A 15 15.24 15.49 33.15
N ALA A 16 15.98 15.96 34.17
CA ALA A 16 15.86 15.49 35.56
C ALA A 16 14.44 15.70 36.14
N GLN A 17 13.68 16.65 35.59
CA GLN A 17 12.32 16.98 36.02
C GLN A 17 11.23 16.14 35.32
N SER A 18 11.59 15.36 34.29
CA SER A 18 10.64 14.58 33.49
C SER A 18 10.00 13.40 34.25
N ARG A 19 8.76 13.04 33.89
CA ARG A 19 8.06 11.85 34.44
C ARG A 19 8.83 10.55 34.23
N LEU A 20 9.61 10.46 33.15
CA LEU A 20 10.45 9.28 32.84
C LEU A 20 11.67 9.19 33.77
N ALA A 21 12.33 10.31 34.08
CA ALA A 21 13.43 10.35 35.04
C ALA A 21 12.98 9.97 36.46
N ARG A 22 11.77 10.39 36.87
CA ARG A 22 11.13 9.96 38.12
C ARG A 22 10.84 8.45 38.18
N ARG A 23 10.32 7.87 37.09
CA ARG A 23 10.08 6.41 36.99
C ARG A 23 11.36 5.57 37.02
N LEU A 24 12.50 6.16 36.66
CA LEU A 24 13.81 5.49 36.63
C LEU A 24 14.67 5.78 37.88
N GLY A 25 14.13 6.48 38.88
CA GLY A 25 14.78 6.67 40.19
C GLY A 25 15.79 7.83 40.27
N PHE A 26 15.70 8.84 39.41
CA PHE A 26 16.70 9.93 39.30
C PHE A 26 16.26 11.31 39.85
N ALA A 27 15.26 11.40 40.74
CA ALA A 27 14.72 12.69 41.19
C ALA A 27 15.40 13.27 42.45
N ILE A 28 15.48 14.61 42.51
CA ILE A 28 15.74 15.41 43.72
C ILE A 28 14.38 15.97 44.16
N ASP A 29 14.03 15.80 45.44
CA ASP A 29 12.74 16.20 46.02
C ASP A 29 12.64 17.73 46.20
N GLU A 30 11.66 18.38 45.57
CA GLU A 30 11.00 19.61 46.06
C GLU A 30 9.57 19.73 45.46
N PRO A 31 8.62 20.42 46.13
CA PRO A 31 7.19 20.19 45.97
C PRO A 31 6.55 20.90 44.78
N ALA A 32 5.45 20.30 44.31
CA ALA A 32 4.73 20.63 43.09
C ALA A 32 3.91 21.92 43.18
N GLU A 33 4.09 22.81 42.21
CA GLU A 33 3.05 23.75 41.77
C GLU A 33 2.39 23.21 40.50
N GLU A 34 1.05 23.32 40.44
CA GLU A 34 0.21 22.87 39.34
C GLU A 34 0.34 23.81 38.13
N ASP A 35 0.94 23.33 37.04
CA ASP A 35 0.90 24.00 35.74
C ASP A 35 -0.46 23.77 35.04
N PRO A 36 -1.03 24.79 34.37
CA PRO A 36 -2.31 24.69 33.69
C PRO A 36 -2.23 23.81 32.44
N GLU A 37 -3.36 23.20 32.07
CA GLU A 37 -3.50 22.30 30.92
C GLU A 37 -3.01 22.95 29.60
N PRO A 38 -2.27 22.23 28.75
CA PRO A 38 -1.81 22.77 27.49
C PRO A 38 -2.97 22.95 26.51
N GLU A 39 -3.02 24.15 25.93
CA GLU A 39 -3.87 24.52 24.80
C GLU A 39 -3.79 23.50 23.66
N THR A 40 -4.93 23.33 22.98
CA THR A 40 -5.20 22.36 21.92
C THR A 40 -4.04 22.18 20.94
N MET A 41 -3.34 21.05 21.02
CA MET A 41 -2.41 20.63 19.97
C MET A 41 -3.22 20.38 18.68
N ASP A 42 -2.94 21.17 17.65
CA ASP A 42 -3.39 20.94 16.29
C ASP A 42 -3.07 19.48 15.91
N HIS A 43 -4.08 18.62 15.78
CA HIS A 43 -3.88 17.24 15.39
C HIS A 43 -3.32 17.25 13.96
N ALA A 44 -2.00 17.09 13.82
CA ALA A 44 -1.34 17.04 12.53
C ALA A 44 -2.10 16.06 11.61
N SER A 45 -2.58 16.58 10.48
CA SER A 45 -3.23 15.81 9.42
C SER A 45 -2.42 14.56 9.10
N LEU A 46 -3.11 13.41 9.09
CA LEU A 46 -2.50 12.10 8.85
C LEU A 46 -2.26 11.87 7.36
N TRP A 47 -3.03 12.54 6.50
CA TRP A 47 -2.89 12.47 5.06
C TRP A 47 -1.86 13.45 4.50
N THR A 48 -1.12 13.01 3.50
CA THR A 48 -0.19 13.83 2.73
C THR A 48 -0.25 13.44 1.26
N LYS A 49 -0.54 14.41 0.39
CA LYS A 49 -0.31 14.26 -1.05
C LYS A 49 1.19 14.27 -1.31
N LEU A 50 1.73 13.17 -1.80
CA LEU A 50 3.17 13.01 -1.98
C LEU A 50 3.64 13.81 -3.20
N ARG A 51 4.82 14.41 -3.05
CA ARG A 51 5.63 14.83 -4.19
C ARG A 51 6.37 13.61 -4.70
N VAL A 52 6.22 13.32 -5.98
CA VAL A 52 6.82 12.14 -6.63
C VAL A 52 7.77 12.57 -7.72
N SER A 53 8.73 11.70 -8.04
CA SER A 53 9.72 11.91 -9.10
C SER A 53 9.73 10.73 -10.09
N GLY A 54 10.47 10.85 -11.19
CA GLY A 54 10.64 9.78 -12.16
C GLY A 54 9.52 9.67 -13.20
N ALA A 55 9.39 8.49 -13.81
CA ALA A 55 8.45 8.23 -14.89
C ALA A 55 7.04 7.97 -14.34
N GLN A 56 6.31 9.03 -14.02
CA GLN A 56 4.96 8.91 -13.45
C GLN A 56 3.99 8.23 -14.45
N PRO A 57 3.13 7.30 -13.99
CA PRO A 57 2.07 6.75 -14.82
C PRO A 57 1.04 7.82 -15.20
N PRO A 58 0.48 7.82 -16.42
CA PRO A 58 -0.67 8.65 -16.76
C PRO A 58 -1.88 8.33 -15.86
N VAL A 59 -2.82 9.27 -15.82
CA VAL A 59 -4.10 9.15 -15.10
C VAL A 59 -4.81 7.86 -15.47
N ARG A 60 -5.32 7.14 -14.46
CA ARG A 60 -5.90 5.81 -14.67
C ARG A 60 -6.83 5.41 -13.54
N SER A 61 -7.89 4.68 -13.90
CA SER A 61 -8.77 4.02 -12.95
C SER A 61 -8.91 2.54 -13.30
N GLY A 62 -9.26 1.71 -12.31
CA GLY A 62 -9.42 0.28 -12.49
C GLY A 62 -8.11 -0.44 -12.76
N HIS A 63 -6.96 0.19 -12.51
CA HIS A 63 -5.68 -0.48 -12.44
C HIS A 63 -5.62 -1.36 -11.17
N ALA A 64 -4.59 -2.18 -11.06
CA ALA A 64 -4.30 -2.92 -9.84
C ALA A 64 -2.90 -2.61 -9.35
N SER A 65 -2.69 -2.73 -8.05
CA SER A 65 -1.38 -2.55 -7.44
C SER A 65 -1.12 -3.57 -6.33
N VAL A 66 0.16 -3.87 -6.11
CA VAL A 66 0.64 -4.71 -5.00
C VAL A 66 1.99 -4.21 -4.54
N VAL A 67 2.29 -4.39 -3.25
CA VAL A 67 3.60 -4.07 -2.70
C VAL A 67 4.40 -5.34 -2.53
N VAL A 68 5.66 -5.29 -2.96
CA VAL A 68 6.68 -6.30 -2.69
C VAL A 68 7.97 -5.59 -2.35
N ASN A 69 8.57 -5.89 -1.20
CA ASN A 69 9.87 -5.33 -0.77
C ASN A 69 9.98 -3.80 -0.93
N GLY A 70 8.99 -3.04 -0.47
CA GLY A 70 8.99 -1.57 -0.51
C GLY A 70 8.72 -0.95 -1.89
N MET A 71 8.43 -1.78 -2.89
CA MET A 71 8.06 -1.34 -4.23
C MET A 71 6.57 -1.61 -4.47
N MET A 72 5.80 -0.56 -4.76
CA MET A 72 4.43 -0.70 -5.26
C MET A 72 4.46 -0.89 -6.78
N TYR A 73 4.07 -2.07 -7.24
CA TYR A 73 3.92 -2.37 -8.67
C TYR A 73 2.50 -2.04 -9.11
N VAL A 74 2.36 -1.31 -10.21
CA VAL A 74 1.08 -0.89 -10.79
C VAL A 74 0.99 -1.34 -12.24
N PHE A 75 -0.08 -2.06 -12.57
CA PHE A 75 -0.32 -2.52 -13.93
C PHE A 75 -1.68 -2.07 -14.46
N GLY A 76 -1.70 -1.70 -15.74
CA GLY A 76 -2.91 -1.47 -16.52
C GLY A 76 -3.79 -0.34 -15.99
N GLY A 77 -5.11 -0.50 -16.16
CA GLY A 77 -6.11 0.53 -15.90
C GLY A 77 -6.68 1.12 -17.18
N TYR A 78 -7.65 2.02 -17.04
CA TYR A 78 -8.39 2.63 -18.13
C TYR A 78 -8.32 4.14 -18.05
N ASN A 79 -8.24 4.78 -19.21
CA ASN A 79 -8.44 6.20 -19.39
C ASN A 79 -9.08 6.49 -20.75
N ASP A 80 -10.30 7.04 -20.75
CA ASP A 80 -11.01 7.59 -21.92
C ASP A 80 -10.91 6.77 -23.22
N GLY A 81 -11.34 5.52 -23.14
CA GLY A 81 -11.38 4.57 -24.27
C GLY A 81 -10.11 3.73 -24.42
N ASN A 82 -9.04 4.07 -23.69
CA ASN A 82 -7.79 3.34 -23.74
C ASN A 82 -7.58 2.48 -22.49
N CYS A 83 -7.27 1.19 -22.69
CA CYS A 83 -6.78 0.33 -21.62
C CYS A 83 -5.25 0.30 -21.64
N HIS A 84 -4.64 0.67 -20.52
CA HIS A 84 -3.19 0.64 -20.34
C HIS A 84 -2.67 -0.79 -20.25
N PHE A 85 -1.48 -1.01 -20.80
CA PHE A 85 -0.74 -2.28 -20.78
C PHE A 85 0.63 -2.13 -20.10
N ASP A 86 0.91 -0.97 -19.52
CA ASP A 86 2.21 -0.64 -18.95
C ASP A 86 2.33 -1.09 -17.48
N LEU A 87 3.57 -1.41 -17.09
CA LEU A 87 3.95 -1.76 -15.73
C LEU A 87 4.83 -0.65 -15.16
N TYR A 88 4.49 -0.19 -13.96
CA TYR A 88 5.27 0.78 -13.20
C TYR A 88 5.64 0.21 -11.84
N ALA A 89 6.78 0.62 -11.31
CA ALA A 89 7.18 0.38 -9.93
C ALA A 89 7.40 1.73 -9.24
N PHE A 90 6.76 1.92 -8.09
CA PHE A 90 6.94 3.08 -7.23
C PHE A 90 7.72 2.68 -5.99
N ASP A 91 8.86 3.33 -5.79
CA ASP A 91 9.63 3.20 -4.58
C ASP A 91 8.91 3.94 -3.44
N LEU A 92 8.41 3.21 -2.45
CA LEU A 92 7.62 3.77 -1.35
C LEU A 92 8.49 4.50 -0.32
N THR A 93 9.81 4.31 -0.34
CA THR A 93 10.75 5.01 0.53
C THR A 93 11.23 6.31 -0.12
N HIS A 94 11.58 6.27 -1.41
CA HIS A 94 12.15 7.41 -2.14
C HIS A 94 11.10 8.19 -2.94
N HIS A 95 9.85 7.71 -3.00
CA HIS A 95 8.76 8.29 -3.77
C HIS A 95 9.10 8.51 -5.26
N HIS A 96 9.76 7.52 -5.86
CA HIS A 96 10.25 7.57 -7.23
C HIS A 96 9.57 6.52 -8.11
N TRP A 97 9.02 6.95 -9.24
CA TRP A 97 8.41 6.08 -10.24
C TRP A 97 9.44 5.62 -11.27
N THR A 98 9.46 4.31 -11.52
CA THR A 98 10.19 3.69 -12.62
C THR A 98 9.19 3.00 -13.54
N LYS A 99 9.20 3.34 -14.83
CA LYS A 99 8.48 2.58 -15.83
C LYS A 99 9.28 1.33 -16.17
N LEU A 100 8.67 0.16 -16.00
CA LEU A 100 9.30 -1.12 -16.34
C LEU A 100 8.97 -1.50 -17.77
N GLU A 101 9.93 -2.13 -18.44
CA GLU A 101 9.74 -2.66 -19.78
C GLU A 101 8.99 -4.00 -19.70
N ASN A 102 7.99 -4.20 -20.56
CA ASN A 102 7.28 -5.48 -20.70
C ASN A 102 8.14 -6.49 -21.47
N LYS A 103 9.24 -6.92 -20.86
CA LYS A 103 10.10 -8.00 -21.37
C LYS A 103 9.49 -9.35 -21.08
N GLY A 104 9.89 -10.37 -21.85
CA GLY A 104 9.52 -11.75 -21.60
C GLY A 104 9.08 -12.47 -22.87
N VAL A 105 8.46 -13.64 -22.68
CA VAL A 105 7.89 -14.42 -23.79
C VAL A 105 6.58 -13.81 -24.27
N VAL A 106 5.91 -13.04 -23.41
CA VAL A 106 4.65 -12.37 -23.70
C VAL A 106 4.69 -10.92 -23.23
N SER A 107 3.92 -10.06 -23.89
CA SER A 107 3.56 -8.74 -23.38
C SER A 107 2.08 -8.77 -23.01
N PRO A 108 1.69 -8.49 -21.76
CA PRO A 108 0.28 -8.46 -21.40
C PRO A 108 -0.48 -7.39 -22.19
N ASP A 109 -1.66 -7.72 -22.68
CA ASP A 109 -2.56 -6.76 -23.34
C ASP A 109 -3.08 -5.68 -22.38
N GLY A 110 -3.49 -4.56 -22.97
CA GLY A 110 -4.09 -3.45 -22.23
C GLY A 110 -5.40 -3.85 -21.60
N ARG A 111 -5.51 -3.68 -20.28
CA ARG A 111 -6.69 -4.13 -19.53
C ARG A 111 -6.95 -3.31 -18.28
N ALA A 112 -8.20 -3.34 -17.83
CA ALA A 112 -8.61 -2.77 -16.57
C ALA A 112 -9.48 -3.77 -15.78
N SER A 113 -9.54 -3.55 -14.47
CA SER A 113 -10.25 -4.39 -13.50
C SER A 113 -9.81 -5.85 -13.51
N HIS A 114 -8.53 -6.11 -13.74
CA HIS A 114 -7.95 -7.43 -13.56
C HIS A 114 -7.67 -7.70 -12.08
N ALA A 115 -7.54 -8.98 -11.72
CA ALA A 115 -7.06 -9.41 -10.43
C ALA A 115 -5.52 -9.47 -10.44
N TRP A 116 -4.92 -9.13 -9.30
CA TRP A 116 -3.48 -8.92 -9.17
C TRP A 116 -3.03 -9.27 -7.75
N CYS A 117 -2.00 -10.09 -7.59
CA CYS A 117 -1.40 -10.37 -6.29
C CYS A 117 0.09 -10.75 -6.43
N ALA A 118 0.83 -10.65 -5.33
CA ALA A 118 2.16 -11.24 -5.22
C ALA A 118 2.06 -12.71 -4.76
N SER A 119 3.04 -13.53 -5.12
CA SER A 119 3.23 -14.83 -4.50
C SER A 119 3.58 -14.68 -3.02
N ALA A 120 3.27 -15.69 -2.19
CA ALA A 120 3.56 -15.63 -0.75
C ALA A 120 5.07 -15.54 -0.44
N ASP A 121 5.93 -16.00 -1.35
CA ASP A 121 7.39 -15.87 -1.26
C ASP A 121 7.92 -14.54 -1.85
N GLU A 122 7.03 -13.67 -2.32
CA GLU A 122 7.35 -12.37 -2.90
C GLU A 122 8.34 -12.42 -4.09
N THR A 123 8.36 -13.53 -4.83
CA THR A 123 9.25 -13.68 -6.02
C THR A 123 8.55 -13.37 -7.34
N LYS A 124 7.21 -13.43 -7.37
CA LYS A 124 6.39 -13.31 -8.57
C LYS A 124 5.16 -12.45 -8.32
N LEU A 125 4.71 -11.77 -9.37
CA LEU A 125 3.41 -11.12 -9.42
C LEU A 125 2.51 -11.88 -10.38
N TYR A 126 1.28 -12.19 -9.98
CA TYR A 126 0.30 -12.88 -10.80
C TYR A 126 -0.80 -11.93 -11.24
N LEU A 127 -1.17 -12.04 -12.52
CA LEU A 127 -2.27 -11.31 -13.13
C LEU A 127 -3.28 -12.29 -13.71
N PHE A 128 -4.55 -12.08 -13.40
CA PHE A 128 -5.65 -12.82 -14.02
C PHE A 128 -6.78 -11.86 -14.39
N GLY A 129 -7.48 -12.14 -15.49
CA GLY A 129 -8.69 -11.39 -15.83
C GLY A 129 -8.42 -10.01 -16.41
N GLY A 130 -9.43 -9.16 -16.27
CA GLY A 130 -9.51 -7.83 -16.84
C GLY A 130 -10.21 -7.80 -18.18
N SER A 131 -10.67 -6.62 -18.56
CA SER A 131 -11.30 -6.35 -19.86
C SER A 131 -10.54 -5.26 -20.61
N GLY A 132 -10.52 -5.36 -21.94
CA GLY A 132 -10.11 -4.26 -22.81
C GLY A 132 -11.19 -3.16 -22.90
N PRO A 133 -11.09 -2.24 -23.87
CA PRO A 133 -12.02 -1.10 -24.01
C PRO A 133 -13.49 -1.49 -24.19
N HIS A 134 -13.77 -2.70 -24.71
CA HIS A 134 -15.12 -3.22 -24.89
C HIS A 134 -15.47 -4.13 -23.72
N TRP A 135 -15.97 -3.51 -22.64
CA TRP A 135 -16.35 -4.18 -21.39
C TRP A 135 -17.31 -5.34 -21.65
N GLY A 136 -17.01 -6.50 -21.07
CA GLY A 136 -17.79 -7.73 -21.23
C GLY A 136 -17.52 -8.50 -22.52
N GLN A 137 -16.90 -7.89 -23.53
CA GLN A 137 -16.63 -8.51 -24.83
C GLN A 137 -15.16 -8.90 -25.01
N THR A 138 -14.26 -8.20 -24.33
CA THR A 138 -12.80 -8.38 -24.45
C THR A 138 -12.19 -8.90 -23.15
N ASN A 139 -12.94 -9.76 -22.45
CA ASN A 139 -12.53 -10.33 -21.19
C ASN A 139 -11.37 -11.31 -21.38
N MET A 140 -10.38 -11.21 -20.51
CA MET A 140 -9.18 -12.04 -20.54
C MET A 140 -9.26 -13.13 -19.48
N GLY A 141 -8.64 -14.29 -19.72
CA GLY A 141 -8.73 -15.45 -18.81
C GLY A 141 -7.45 -16.27 -18.70
N LYS A 142 -6.32 -15.75 -19.17
CA LYS A 142 -5.01 -16.38 -18.98
C LYS A 142 -4.40 -15.92 -17.67
N LEU A 143 -3.79 -16.84 -16.91
CA LEU A 143 -2.93 -16.51 -15.78
C LEU A 143 -1.55 -16.10 -16.31
N LEU A 144 -1.18 -14.85 -16.08
CA LEU A 144 0.15 -14.32 -16.40
C LEU A 144 0.95 -14.20 -15.11
N GLN A 145 2.27 -14.33 -15.21
CA GLN A 145 3.18 -14.04 -14.12
C GLN A 145 4.27 -13.08 -14.57
N PHE A 146 4.68 -12.19 -13.67
CA PHE A 146 5.89 -11.38 -13.78
C PHE A 146 6.89 -11.86 -12.73
N THR A 147 8.04 -12.36 -13.18
CA THR A 147 9.11 -12.82 -12.26
C THR A 147 9.98 -11.64 -11.88
N LEU A 148 10.00 -11.27 -10.59
CA LEU A 148 10.67 -10.05 -10.11
C LEU A 148 12.18 -10.07 -10.35
N ALA A 149 12.82 -11.21 -10.08
CA ALA A 149 14.28 -11.36 -10.25
C ALA A 149 14.75 -11.16 -11.69
N THR A 150 13.94 -11.52 -12.69
CA THR A 150 14.30 -11.42 -14.11
C THR A 150 13.61 -10.27 -14.83
N GLN A 151 12.62 -9.65 -14.18
CA GLN A 151 11.72 -8.64 -14.74
C GLN A 151 11.10 -9.09 -16.08
N LYS A 152 10.62 -10.33 -16.14
CA LYS A 152 10.03 -10.92 -17.34
C LYS A 152 8.64 -11.47 -17.10
N TRP A 153 7.79 -11.22 -18.07
CA TRP A 153 6.46 -11.80 -18.22
C TRP A 153 6.51 -13.18 -18.85
N SER A 154 5.67 -14.08 -18.34
CA SER A 154 5.35 -15.36 -18.97
C SER A 154 3.90 -15.74 -18.75
N VAL A 155 3.34 -16.54 -19.65
CA VAL A 155 2.06 -17.22 -19.42
C VAL A 155 2.33 -18.39 -18.48
N VAL A 156 1.49 -18.56 -17.46
CA VAL A 156 1.54 -19.76 -16.63
C VAL A 156 0.80 -20.87 -17.38
N THR A 157 1.50 -21.94 -17.73
CA THR A 157 0.85 -23.15 -18.23
C THR A 157 0.05 -23.75 -17.09
N THR A 158 -1.26 -23.87 -17.28
CA THR A 158 -2.18 -24.33 -16.22
C THR A 158 -3.06 -25.46 -16.73
N ALA A 159 -3.44 -26.36 -15.83
CA ALA A 159 -4.39 -27.45 -16.11
C ALA A 159 -5.57 -27.41 -15.13
N GLY A 160 -6.55 -28.30 -15.32
CA GLY A 160 -7.69 -28.45 -14.41
C GLY A 160 -8.90 -27.58 -14.77
N THR A 161 -9.67 -27.18 -13.77
CA THR A 161 -10.93 -26.43 -13.95
C THR A 161 -10.66 -24.94 -13.90
N HIS A 162 -10.55 -24.30 -15.06
CA HIS A 162 -10.17 -22.90 -15.14
C HIS A 162 -11.31 -21.95 -14.74
N PRO A 163 -11.00 -20.83 -14.07
CA PRO A 163 -11.94 -19.73 -13.91
C PRO A 163 -12.36 -19.14 -15.27
N PRO A 164 -13.62 -18.70 -15.41
CA PRO A 164 -14.06 -18.04 -16.62
C PRO A 164 -13.35 -16.69 -16.83
N PRO A 165 -13.12 -16.26 -18.07
CA PRO A 165 -12.65 -14.91 -18.37
C PRO A 165 -13.62 -13.86 -17.81
N GLY A 166 -13.07 -12.81 -17.20
CA GLY A 166 -13.90 -11.76 -16.59
C GLY A 166 -13.07 -10.65 -15.99
N TYR A 167 -13.75 -9.71 -15.34
CA TYR A 167 -13.13 -8.57 -14.68
C TYR A 167 -13.83 -8.24 -13.35
N GLY A 168 -13.13 -7.49 -12.51
CA GLY A 168 -13.56 -7.09 -11.17
C GLY A 168 -13.53 -8.23 -10.14
N GLN A 169 -12.83 -9.33 -10.44
CA GLN A 169 -12.42 -10.33 -9.45
C GLN A 169 -11.39 -9.75 -8.49
N SER A 170 -11.23 -10.40 -7.34
CA SER A 170 -10.08 -10.24 -6.46
C SER A 170 -9.23 -11.52 -6.48
N MET A 171 -7.92 -11.38 -6.25
CA MET A 171 -7.01 -12.52 -6.12
C MET A 171 -6.06 -12.29 -4.96
N VAL A 172 -5.83 -13.30 -4.13
CA VAL A 172 -4.88 -13.28 -3.03
C VAL A 172 -4.05 -14.55 -2.99
N ALA A 173 -2.86 -14.50 -2.38
CA ALA A 173 -2.03 -15.68 -2.15
C ALA A 173 -2.12 -16.11 -0.68
N ILE A 174 -2.30 -17.40 -0.43
CA ILE A 174 -2.16 -18.02 0.91
C ILE A 174 -1.30 -19.27 0.72
N GLY A 175 -0.10 -19.25 1.28
CA GLY A 175 0.92 -20.27 1.05
C GLY A 175 1.23 -20.45 -0.45
N SER A 176 1.21 -21.69 -0.94
CA SER A 176 1.46 -22.02 -2.35
C SER A 176 0.24 -21.86 -3.26
N LYS A 177 -0.89 -21.36 -2.76
CA LYS A 177 -2.14 -21.28 -3.52
C LYS A 177 -2.57 -19.84 -3.77
N LEU A 178 -3.13 -19.60 -4.96
CA LEU A 178 -3.79 -18.33 -5.30
C LEU A 178 -5.30 -18.54 -5.27
N TYR A 179 -6.03 -17.65 -4.61
CA TYR A 179 -7.47 -17.70 -4.44
C TYR A 179 -8.10 -16.56 -5.23
N LEU A 180 -8.89 -16.89 -6.24
CA LEU A 180 -9.59 -15.95 -7.12
C LEU A 180 -11.08 -16.01 -6.83
N PHE A 181 -11.69 -14.87 -6.49
CA PHE A 181 -13.10 -14.81 -6.12
C PHE A 181 -13.87 -13.71 -6.88
N GLY A 182 -15.12 -14.04 -7.21
CA GLY A 182 -16.12 -13.10 -7.70
C GLY A 182 -15.87 -12.59 -9.12
N GLY A 183 -16.29 -11.36 -9.38
CA GLY A 183 -16.20 -10.65 -10.66
C GLY A 183 -17.41 -10.85 -11.58
N THR A 184 -17.25 -10.41 -12.83
CA THR A 184 -18.29 -10.47 -13.84
C THR A 184 -17.72 -10.72 -15.24
N SER A 185 -18.52 -11.37 -16.09
CA SER A 185 -18.29 -11.45 -17.53
C SER A 185 -18.92 -10.29 -18.31
N GLY A 186 -19.53 -9.32 -17.61
CA GLY A 186 -20.28 -8.20 -18.20
C GLY A 186 -21.79 -8.37 -18.12
N HIS A 187 -22.28 -9.62 -18.19
CA HIS A 187 -23.71 -9.94 -18.06
C HIS A 187 -24.02 -10.78 -16.82
N VAL A 188 -23.03 -11.56 -16.35
CA VAL A 188 -23.20 -12.51 -15.24
C VAL A 188 -22.16 -12.20 -14.19
N TYR A 189 -22.62 -11.95 -12.96
CA TYR A 189 -21.78 -11.86 -11.77
C TYR A 189 -21.63 -13.24 -11.17
N VAL A 190 -20.45 -13.56 -10.65
CA VAL A 190 -20.15 -14.88 -10.08
C VAL A 190 -19.70 -14.76 -8.63
N ASN A 191 -19.77 -15.86 -7.88
CA ASN A 191 -19.24 -16.01 -6.51
C ASN A 191 -18.58 -17.37 -6.32
N ASP A 192 -18.03 -17.95 -7.38
CA ASP A 192 -17.23 -19.16 -7.27
C ASP A 192 -15.83 -18.80 -6.81
N LEU A 193 -15.25 -19.67 -5.98
CA LEU A 193 -13.88 -19.55 -5.51
C LEU A 193 -13.01 -20.49 -6.34
N PHE A 194 -12.16 -19.93 -7.18
CA PHE A 194 -11.17 -20.69 -7.93
C PHE A 194 -9.83 -20.67 -7.20
N VAL A 195 -9.16 -21.81 -7.14
CA VAL A 195 -7.89 -21.98 -6.45
C VAL A 195 -6.86 -22.47 -7.44
N PHE A 196 -5.77 -21.73 -7.60
CA PHE A 196 -4.60 -22.15 -8.36
C PHE A 196 -3.55 -22.68 -7.41
N ASP A 197 -3.18 -23.95 -7.55
CA ASP A 197 -2.06 -24.53 -6.85
C ASP A 197 -0.77 -24.32 -7.66
N GLN A 198 0.17 -23.55 -7.10
CA GLN A 198 1.44 -23.24 -7.78
C GLN A 198 2.38 -24.43 -7.87
N VAL A 199 2.22 -25.46 -7.03
CA VAL A 199 3.09 -26.66 -7.02
C VAL A 199 2.68 -27.59 -8.15
N THR A 200 1.38 -27.85 -8.29
CA THR A 200 0.85 -28.74 -9.34
C THR A 200 0.53 -28.00 -10.64
N ALA A 201 0.55 -26.67 -10.63
CA ALA A 201 0.11 -25.81 -11.72
C ALA A 201 -1.33 -26.10 -12.20
N THR A 202 -2.22 -26.38 -11.24
CA THR A 202 -3.63 -26.72 -11.53
C THR A 202 -4.60 -25.74 -10.92
N TRP A 203 -5.59 -25.31 -11.70
CA TRP A 203 -6.80 -24.68 -11.21
C TRP A 203 -7.83 -25.71 -10.75
N SER A 204 -8.56 -25.37 -9.69
CA SER A 204 -9.76 -26.06 -9.26
C SER A 204 -10.83 -25.06 -8.84
N CYS A 205 -12.10 -25.44 -8.95
CA CYS A 205 -13.19 -24.72 -8.29
C CYS A 205 -13.36 -25.32 -6.88
N ALA A 206 -13.17 -24.50 -5.84
CA ALA A 206 -13.23 -24.98 -4.47
C ALA A 206 -14.67 -25.37 -4.08
N ALA A 207 -14.85 -26.62 -3.69
CA ALA A 207 -16.09 -27.11 -3.07
C ALA A 207 -16.13 -26.71 -1.59
N ALA A 208 -16.16 -25.40 -1.33
CA ALA A 208 -16.17 -24.86 0.02
C ALA A 208 -17.54 -25.01 0.69
N THR A 209 -17.52 -25.28 2.00
CA THR A 209 -18.73 -25.38 2.82
C THR A 209 -19.06 -24.03 3.46
N GLY A 210 -20.23 -23.92 4.10
CA GLY A 210 -20.64 -22.71 4.82
C GLY A 210 -21.31 -21.65 3.95
N THR A 211 -21.40 -20.43 4.47
CA THR A 211 -22.15 -19.33 3.84
C THR A 211 -21.23 -18.43 3.04
N LYS A 212 -21.16 -18.66 1.72
CA LYS A 212 -20.34 -17.85 0.82
C LYS A 212 -20.98 -16.50 0.49
N PRO A 213 -20.19 -15.48 0.11
CA PRO A 213 -20.71 -14.20 -0.34
C PRO A 213 -21.60 -14.34 -1.59
N SER A 214 -22.56 -13.44 -1.76
CA SER A 214 -23.36 -13.31 -3.00
C SER A 214 -22.48 -12.98 -4.22
N PRO A 215 -22.94 -13.27 -5.46
CA PRO A 215 -22.26 -12.82 -6.68
C PRO A 215 -21.96 -11.33 -6.66
N ARG A 216 -20.70 -10.97 -6.90
CA ARG A 216 -20.22 -9.60 -6.66
C ARG A 216 -19.00 -9.21 -7.49
N TYR A 217 -18.91 -7.92 -7.77
CA TYR A 217 -17.89 -7.23 -8.53
C TYR A 217 -17.30 -6.11 -7.67
N LYS A 218 -15.99 -5.86 -7.84
CA LYS A 218 -15.25 -4.77 -7.15
C LYS A 218 -15.45 -4.73 -5.64
N HIS A 219 -15.50 -5.93 -5.07
CA HIS A 219 -15.23 -6.19 -3.67
C HIS A 219 -13.72 -6.14 -3.42
N GLN A 220 -13.33 -6.17 -2.15
CA GLN A 220 -11.93 -6.32 -1.76
C GLN A 220 -11.68 -7.69 -1.14
N ALA A 221 -10.52 -8.27 -1.43
CA ALA A 221 -10.03 -9.45 -0.74
C ALA A 221 -8.74 -9.11 -0.01
N VAL A 222 -8.69 -9.46 1.28
CA VAL A 222 -7.54 -9.18 2.14
C VAL A 222 -7.21 -10.42 2.93
N VAL A 223 -5.93 -10.74 3.07
CA VAL A 223 -5.46 -11.91 3.83
C VAL A 223 -5.06 -11.47 5.23
N SER A 224 -5.48 -12.22 6.25
CA SER A 224 -4.98 -12.12 7.62
C SER A 224 -4.77 -13.52 8.18
N GLY A 225 -3.53 -13.87 8.51
CA GLY A 225 -3.13 -15.25 8.80
C GLY A 225 -3.41 -16.18 7.61
N ASP A 226 -4.03 -17.34 7.89
CA ASP A 226 -4.41 -18.34 6.87
C ASP A 226 -5.84 -18.15 6.32
N ALA A 227 -6.42 -16.97 6.50
CA ALA A 227 -7.77 -16.67 6.08
C ALA A 227 -7.84 -15.53 5.06
N MET A 228 -8.73 -15.70 4.08
CA MET A 228 -9.12 -14.68 3.12
C MET A 228 -10.40 -13.99 3.60
N TYR A 229 -10.42 -12.67 3.60
CA TYR A 229 -11.60 -11.88 3.94
C TYR A 229 -12.13 -11.19 2.70
N ILE A 230 -13.43 -11.28 2.45
CA ILE A 230 -14.14 -10.55 1.39
C ILE A 230 -14.91 -9.41 2.02
N ILE A 231 -14.65 -8.18 1.59
CA ILE A 231 -15.28 -6.97 2.11
C ILE A 231 -16.03 -6.23 1.00
N GLY A 232 -17.35 -6.21 1.17
CA GLY A 232 -18.30 -5.49 0.34
C GLY A 232 -18.30 -5.84 -1.14
N GLY A 233 -18.46 -4.83 -1.99
CA GLY A 233 -18.69 -4.99 -3.42
C GLY A 233 -20.11 -5.44 -3.74
N GLY A 234 -20.44 -5.59 -5.02
CA GLY A 234 -21.80 -5.90 -5.40
C GLY A 234 -22.03 -5.93 -6.90
N LEU A 235 -23.20 -5.51 -7.35
CA LEU A 235 -23.53 -5.43 -8.77
C LEU A 235 -23.17 -4.05 -9.32
N TYR A 236 -22.92 -3.95 -10.62
CA TYR A 236 -22.74 -2.67 -11.32
C TYR A 236 -24.06 -2.14 -11.89
N ASP A 237 -24.98 -3.02 -12.29
CA ASP A 237 -26.27 -2.68 -12.90
C ASP A 237 -27.40 -3.62 -12.40
N PRO A 238 -28.34 -3.14 -11.56
CA PRO A 238 -28.27 -1.86 -10.86
C PRO A 238 -27.08 -1.85 -9.88
N PRO A 239 -26.41 -0.71 -9.65
CA PRO A 239 -25.29 -0.64 -8.73
C PRO A 239 -25.79 -0.88 -7.30
N LYS A 240 -25.36 -1.96 -6.66
CA LYS A 240 -25.83 -2.33 -5.31
C LYS A 240 -24.85 -3.28 -4.62
N GLY A 241 -24.34 -2.93 -3.44
CA GLY A 241 -23.36 -3.75 -2.74
C GLY A 241 -23.17 -3.36 -1.27
N PRO A 242 -23.71 -4.13 -0.29
CA PRO A 242 -23.48 -3.85 1.12
C PRO A 242 -21.99 -3.96 1.46
N ILE A 243 -21.52 -3.28 2.52
CA ILE A 243 -20.19 -3.52 3.11
C ILE A 243 -20.31 -4.67 4.12
N ASP A 244 -20.60 -5.86 3.60
CA ASP A 244 -20.63 -7.11 4.37
C ASP A 244 -19.23 -7.74 4.49
N LEU A 245 -19.01 -8.53 5.54
CA LEU A 245 -17.75 -9.20 5.81
C LEU A 245 -17.94 -10.72 5.79
N PHE A 246 -17.13 -11.38 4.97
CA PHE A 246 -17.03 -12.84 4.95
C PHE A 246 -15.60 -13.28 5.15
N LYS A 247 -15.41 -14.38 5.86
CA LYS A 247 -14.14 -15.05 6.05
C LYS A 247 -14.19 -16.40 5.34
N PHE A 248 -13.16 -16.69 4.55
CA PHE A 248 -12.85 -18.01 4.05
C PHE A 248 -11.63 -18.54 4.80
N ASP A 249 -11.84 -19.62 5.54
CA ASP A 249 -10.76 -20.37 6.17
C ASP A 249 -10.15 -21.31 5.12
N ALA A 250 -8.89 -21.06 4.74
CA ALA A 250 -8.24 -21.80 3.66
C ALA A 250 -7.89 -23.25 4.06
N LEU A 251 -7.68 -23.52 5.35
CA LEU A 251 -7.35 -24.85 5.86
C LEU A 251 -8.61 -25.71 5.96
N ALA A 252 -9.69 -25.16 6.51
CA ALA A 252 -10.98 -25.84 6.62
C ALA A 252 -11.78 -25.85 5.32
N SER A 253 -11.42 -25.01 4.34
CA SER A 253 -12.19 -24.75 3.12
C SER A 253 -13.66 -24.40 3.45
N HIS A 254 -13.84 -23.44 4.35
CA HIS A 254 -15.14 -23.08 4.92
C HIS A 254 -15.36 -21.56 4.90
N TRP A 255 -16.55 -21.15 4.49
CA TRP A 255 -17.00 -19.76 4.52
C TRP A 255 -17.86 -19.45 5.75
N SER A 256 -17.58 -18.34 6.41
CA SER A 256 -18.43 -17.76 7.44
C SER A 256 -18.74 -16.29 7.15
N LYS A 257 -19.98 -15.89 7.41
CA LYS A 257 -20.35 -14.47 7.47
C LYS A 257 -20.02 -13.93 8.86
N ILE A 258 -19.39 -12.78 8.93
CA ILE A 258 -19.08 -12.09 10.19
C ILE A 258 -20.03 -10.91 10.31
N GLU A 259 -20.86 -10.91 11.35
CA GLU A 259 -21.71 -9.76 11.66
C GLU A 259 -20.87 -8.66 12.28
N CYS A 260 -20.85 -7.51 11.63
CA CYS A 260 -20.13 -6.34 12.10
C CYS A 260 -21.07 -5.35 12.79
N VAL A 261 -20.55 -4.59 13.74
CA VAL A 261 -21.28 -3.57 14.50
C VAL A 261 -20.56 -2.22 14.42
N GLY A 262 -21.14 -1.17 15.04
CA GLY A 262 -20.56 0.17 15.07
C GLY A 262 -20.95 1.02 13.87
N ASP A 263 -20.02 1.86 13.41
CA ASP A 263 -20.22 2.82 12.32
C ASP A 263 -20.13 2.14 10.95
N LEU A 264 -21.13 1.33 10.62
CA LEU A 264 -21.17 0.55 9.38
C LEU A 264 -21.09 1.46 8.14
N PRO A 265 -20.06 1.28 7.28
CA PRO A 265 -19.95 2.08 6.08
C PRO A 265 -21.09 1.83 5.11
N ARG A 266 -21.52 2.89 4.42
CA ARG A 266 -22.58 2.78 3.40
C ARG A 266 -22.20 1.83 2.26
N SER A 267 -23.22 1.18 1.70
CA SER A 267 -23.17 0.37 0.47
C SER A 267 -22.33 1.05 -0.62
N ARG A 268 -21.33 0.34 -1.15
CA ARG A 268 -20.44 0.85 -2.19
C ARG A 268 -19.68 -0.26 -2.90
N ILE A 269 -19.17 0.10 -4.08
CA ILE A 269 -18.24 -0.70 -4.87
C ILE A 269 -16.97 0.08 -5.14
N ALA A 270 -15.90 -0.63 -5.54
CA ALA A 270 -14.65 -0.04 -6.03
C ALA A 270 -13.96 0.90 -5.02
N HIS A 271 -14.18 0.64 -3.73
CA HIS A 271 -13.36 1.10 -2.60
C HIS A 271 -12.06 0.30 -2.54
N SER A 272 -11.08 0.77 -1.75
CA SER A 272 -9.90 -0.01 -1.38
C SER A 272 -9.99 -0.43 0.09
N VAL A 273 -9.43 -1.60 0.41
CA VAL A 273 -9.25 -2.07 1.79
C VAL A 273 -7.84 -2.60 1.94
N VAL A 274 -7.19 -2.25 3.04
CA VAL A 274 -5.83 -2.71 3.35
C VAL A 274 -5.76 -3.22 4.79
N LEU A 275 -4.90 -4.20 5.07
CA LEU A 275 -4.68 -4.72 6.42
C LEU A 275 -3.53 -3.98 7.09
N HIS A 276 -3.83 -3.38 8.24
CA HIS A 276 -2.82 -2.85 9.16
C HIS A 276 -2.74 -3.76 10.39
N THR A 277 -1.55 -4.28 10.67
CA THR A 277 -1.27 -5.07 11.88
C THR A 277 -0.27 -4.31 12.73
N THR A 278 -0.68 -3.96 13.95
CA THR A 278 0.20 -3.28 14.91
C THR A 278 1.28 -4.21 15.43
N SER A 279 2.34 -3.65 16.03
CA SER A 279 3.38 -4.43 16.72
C SER A 279 2.85 -5.30 17.87
N ALA A 280 1.68 -4.96 18.42
CA ALA A 280 1.00 -5.76 19.44
C ALA A 280 0.17 -6.92 18.84
N GLY A 281 0.19 -7.11 17.52
CA GLY A 281 -0.56 -8.17 16.83
C GLY A 281 -2.01 -7.81 16.51
N LYS A 282 -2.51 -6.65 16.96
CA LYS A 282 -3.86 -6.17 16.64
C LYS A 282 -4.00 -5.93 15.14
N ALA A 283 -4.97 -6.60 14.51
CA ALA A 283 -5.26 -6.50 13.09
C ALA A 283 -6.48 -5.59 12.84
N THR A 284 -6.35 -4.69 11.88
CA THR A 284 -7.39 -3.71 11.54
C THR A 284 -7.45 -3.54 10.03
N PHE A 285 -8.64 -3.61 9.44
CA PHE A 285 -8.84 -3.22 8.06
C PHE A 285 -9.09 -1.73 7.96
N LEU A 286 -8.41 -1.07 7.03
CA LEU A 286 -8.65 0.34 6.68
C LEU A 286 -9.30 0.39 5.31
N MET A 287 -10.47 1.01 5.23
CA MET A 287 -11.24 1.16 4.01
C MET A 287 -11.26 2.62 3.56
N PHE A 288 -11.03 2.86 2.27
CA PHE A 288 -11.09 4.20 1.69
C PHE A 288 -11.92 4.25 0.40
N GLY A 289 -12.72 5.31 0.29
CA GLY A 289 -13.40 5.74 -0.92
C GLY A 289 -14.46 4.77 -1.45
N GLY A 290 -14.52 4.65 -2.78
CA GLY A 290 -15.55 3.89 -3.52
C GLY A 290 -16.72 4.77 -3.96
N ARG A 291 -17.73 4.14 -4.57
CA ARG A 291 -18.98 4.82 -4.96
C ARG A 291 -20.22 4.05 -4.56
N ASP A 292 -21.28 4.76 -4.21
CA ASP A 292 -22.59 4.15 -3.92
C ASP A 292 -23.43 3.90 -5.18
N GLU A 293 -24.65 3.41 -4.93
CA GLU A 293 -25.69 3.14 -5.92
C GLU A 293 -26.19 4.37 -6.68
N THR A 294 -26.02 5.58 -6.12
CA THR A 294 -26.35 6.83 -6.83
C THR A 294 -25.23 7.27 -7.77
N GLY A 295 -24.07 6.60 -7.71
CA GLY A 295 -22.86 7.03 -8.40
C GLY A 295 -22.08 8.11 -7.64
N THR A 296 -22.47 8.44 -6.41
CA THR A 296 -21.74 9.39 -5.56
C THR A 296 -20.46 8.73 -5.07
N ARG A 297 -19.32 9.36 -5.37
CA ARG A 297 -17.99 8.90 -4.91
C ARG A 297 -17.79 9.34 -3.46
N MET A 298 -16.95 8.62 -2.74
CA MET A 298 -16.64 8.90 -1.35
C MET A 298 -15.13 9.08 -1.14
N ASN A 299 -14.76 9.85 -0.12
CA ASN A 299 -13.40 9.97 0.43
C ASN A 299 -13.36 9.56 1.91
N GLU A 300 -14.40 8.86 2.37
CA GLU A 300 -14.47 8.38 3.74
C GLU A 300 -13.36 7.37 4.03
N LEU A 301 -12.71 7.54 5.19
CA LEU A 301 -11.80 6.57 5.79
C LEU A 301 -12.51 5.90 6.97
N SER A 302 -12.61 4.59 6.94
CA SER A 302 -13.20 3.78 8.02
C SER A 302 -12.24 2.68 8.43
N SER A 303 -12.25 2.31 9.71
CA SER A 303 -11.47 1.20 10.23
C SER A 303 -12.38 0.10 10.78
N LEU A 304 -11.99 -1.16 10.58
CA LEU A 304 -12.65 -2.32 11.15
C LEU A 304 -11.66 -3.09 12.02
N ASP A 305 -11.95 -3.17 13.30
CA ASP A 305 -11.24 -4.02 14.25
C ASP A 305 -11.67 -5.48 14.06
N LEU A 306 -10.73 -6.38 13.78
CA LEU A 306 -11.04 -7.78 13.46
C LEU A 306 -11.34 -8.64 14.69
N ASP A 307 -10.88 -8.25 15.87
CA ASP A 307 -11.13 -8.99 17.10
C ASP A 307 -12.55 -8.74 17.61
N THR A 308 -13.02 -7.50 17.45
CA THR A 308 -14.35 -7.05 17.91
C THR A 308 -15.37 -6.96 16.79
N SER A 309 -14.97 -7.11 15.53
CA SER A 309 -15.83 -6.91 14.35
C SER A 309 -16.56 -5.56 14.37
N THR A 310 -15.89 -4.52 14.88
CA THR A 310 -16.47 -3.18 15.08
C THR A 310 -15.90 -2.20 14.08
N TRP A 311 -16.78 -1.55 13.32
CA TRP A 311 -16.43 -0.43 12.45
C TRP A 311 -16.39 0.88 13.23
N VAL A 312 -15.41 1.71 12.90
CA VAL A 312 -15.29 3.09 13.37
C VAL A 312 -14.98 3.97 12.17
N ARG A 313 -15.76 5.04 11.99
CA ARG A 313 -15.43 6.08 11.00
C ARG A 313 -14.29 6.93 11.54
N LEU A 314 -13.22 7.06 10.78
CA LEU A 314 -12.09 7.91 11.15
C LEU A 314 -12.40 9.37 10.74
N SER A 315 -11.88 10.33 11.52
CA SER A 315 -12.22 11.75 11.38
C SER A 315 -11.92 12.31 9.99
N GLU A 316 -12.67 13.33 9.60
CA GLU A 316 -12.48 14.02 8.32
C GLU A 316 -11.16 14.80 8.34
N ASP A 317 -10.23 14.39 7.49
CA ASP A 317 -8.95 15.07 7.29
C ASP A 317 -9.04 15.91 6.02
N SER A 318 -8.82 17.22 6.16
CA SER A 318 -8.89 18.17 5.04
C SER A 318 -7.84 17.92 3.94
N LYS A 319 -6.79 17.13 4.25
CA LYS A 319 -5.78 16.71 3.27
C LYS A 319 -6.01 15.30 2.71
N ALA A 320 -7.12 14.66 3.07
CA ALA A 320 -7.50 13.39 2.45
C ALA A 320 -7.64 13.55 0.92
N PRO A 321 -7.41 12.48 0.14
CA PRO A 321 -7.72 12.50 -1.28
C PRO A 321 -9.17 12.90 -1.53
N ASP A 322 -9.43 13.54 -2.67
CA ASP A 322 -10.80 13.78 -3.11
C ASP A 322 -11.61 12.48 -3.23
N ALA A 323 -12.94 12.61 -3.22
CA ALA A 323 -13.84 11.49 -3.30
C ALA A 323 -13.64 10.70 -4.60
N ARG A 324 -13.32 9.41 -4.50
CA ARG A 324 -12.89 8.62 -5.65
C ARG A 324 -13.21 7.14 -5.57
N ASP A 325 -13.43 6.53 -6.73
CA ASP A 325 -13.59 5.09 -6.91
C ASP A 325 -12.53 4.53 -7.88
N PHE A 326 -12.43 3.20 -7.95
CA PHE A 326 -11.51 2.51 -8.87
C PHE A 326 -10.03 2.91 -8.73
N HIS A 327 -9.66 3.48 -7.59
CA HIS A 327 -8.29 3.70 -7.16
C HIS A 327 -7.73 2.38 -6.59
N THR A 328 -6.44 2.37 -6.30
CA THR A 328 -5.84 1.29 -5.51
C THR A 328 -5.32 1.81 -4.19
N GLY A 329 -5.36 0.95 -3.17
CA GLY A 329 -4.81 1.21 -1.85
C GLY A 329 -3.86 0.08 -1.48
N VAL A 330 -2.69 0.41 -0.94
CA VAL A 330 -1.72 -0.57 -0.44
C VAL A 330 -1.20 -0.17 0.94
N MET A 331 -0.88 -1.17 1.78
CA MET A 331 -0.11 -0.94 3.00
C MET A 331 1.37 -1.13 2.73
N TRP A 332 2.19 -0.27 3.31
CA TRP A 332 3.61 -0.51 3.51
C TRP A 332 4.04 0.09 4.84
N GLU A 333 4.65 -0.76 5.68
CA GLU A 333 4.97 -0.43 7.07
C GLU A 333 3.74 0.16 7.80
N ASN A 334 3.88 1.34 8.40
CA ASN A 334 2.80 2.04 9.10
C ASN A 334 2.12 3.10 8.23
N ALA A 335 2.04 2.89 6.91
CA ALA A 335 1.40 3.85 6.03
C ALA A 335 0.53 3.19 4.96
N MET A 336 -0.65 3.76 4.76
CA MET A 336 -1.55 3.43 3.65
C MET A 336 -1.27 4.38 2.50
N TYR A 337 -1.10 3.84 1.30
CA TYR A 337 -0.88 4.61 0.07
C TYR A 337 -2.08 4.45 -0.86
N ILE A 338 -2.61 5.56 -1.37
CA ILE A 338 -3.68 5.60 -2.37
C ILE A 338 -3.11 6.13 -3.67
N PHE A 339 -3.41 5.44 -4.78
CA PHE A 339 -3.00 5.85 -6.11
C PHE A 339 -4.14 5.83 -7.12
N GLY A 340 -4.23 6.91 -7.91
CA GLY A 340 -5.12 7.05 -9.05
C GLY A 340 -6.62 7.01 -8.72
N GLY A 341 -7.41 6.43 -9.63
CA GLY A 341 -8.88 6.34 -9.53
C GLY A 341 -9.60 7.43 -10.31
N SER A 342 -10.91 7.56 -10.10
CA SER A 342 -11.73 8.62 -10.69
C SER A 342 -12.59 9.30 -9.63
N ASN A 343 -12.72 10.62 -9.72
CA ASN A 343 -13.63 11.41 -8.90
C ASN A 343 -15.01 11.62 -9.56
N GLY A 344 -15.22 11.00 -10.73
CA GLY A 344 -16.44 11.13 -11.52
C GLY A 344 -16.42 12.25 -12.56
N VAL A 345 -15.44 13.16 -12.50
CA VAL A 345 -15.19 14.17 -13.53
C VAL A 345 -13.95 13.80 -14.33
N GLU A 346 -12.86 13.49 -13.63
CA GLU A 346 -11.57 13.12 -14.22
C GLU A 346 -10.99 11.86 -13.58
N ARG A 347 -9.84 11.44 -14.11
CA ARG A 347 -9.02 10.39 -13.51
C ARG A 347 -7.79 10.99 -12.88
N ASN A 348 -7.32 10.31 -11.84
CA ASN A 348 -6.21 10.75 -11.02
C ASN A 348 -4.95 9.94 -11.34
N SER A 349 -3.80 10.55 -11.08
CA SER A 349 -2.46 9.93 -11.08
C SER A 349 -1.64 10.35 -9.85
N ASP A 350 -2.29 10.95 -8.86
CA ASP A 350 -1.67 11.37 -7.62
C ASP A 350 -1.44 10.19 -6.67
N VAL A 351 -0.44 10.34 -5.80
CA VAL A 351 -0.16 9.42 -4.70
C VAL A 351 -0.44 10.15 -3.40
N HIS A 352 -1.29 9.57 -2.56
CA HIS A 352 -1.53 10.05 -1.20
C HIS A 352 -1.06 9.02 -0.20
N ARG A 353 -0.53 9.49 0.92
CA ARG A 353 -0.05 8.67 2.02
C ARG A 353 -0.79 9.06 3.29
N LEU A 354 -1.39 8.08 3.96
CA LEU A 354 -1.94 8.19 5.31
C LEU A 354 -0.94 7.58 6.29
N ALA A 355 -0.38 8.41 7.18
CA ALA A 355 0.47 7.95 8.26
C ALA A 355 -0.39 7.31 9.37
N LEU A 356 -0.17 6.03 9.64
CA LEU A 356 -0.68 5.38 10.84
C LEU A 356 0.37 5.59 11.92
N ALA A 357 -0.03 6.09 13.09
CA ALA A 357 0.85 6.61 14.15
C ALA A 357 2.24 5.92 14.20
N PHE A 358 3.24 6.58 13.65
CA PHE A 358 4.64 6.22 13.85
C PHE A 358 5.04 6.76 15.22
N GLN A 359 5.27 5.87 16.18
CA GLN A 359 5.83 6.22 17.49
C GLN A 359 7.29 5.74 17.48
N PRO A 360 8.25 6.55 16.98
CA PRO A 360 9.65 6.15 17.05
C PRO A 360 10.04 6.00 18.51
N SER A 361 10.85 5.00 18.81
CA SER A 361 11.34 4.87 20.18
C SER A 361 12.13 6.14 20.56
N PRO A 362 12.06 6.61 21.82
CA PRO A 362 12.87 7.73 22.28
C PRO A 362 14.37 7.54 21.97
N LEU A 363 14.85 6.29 21.99
CA LEU A 363 16.22 5.94 21.61
C LEU A 363 16.52 6.21 20.13
N LEU A 364 15.60 5.86 19.23
CA LEU A 364 15.77 6.11 17.80
C LEU A 364 15.82 7.62 17.50
N VAL A 365 14.98 8.40 18.17
CA VAL A 365 15.00 9.87 18.08
C VAL A 365 16.35 10.42 18.55
N LEU A 366 16.80 10.01 19.74
CA LEU A 366 18.07 10.44 20.30
C LEU A 366 19.26 10.03 19.43
N ALA A 367 19.23 8.83 18.85
CA ALA A 367 20.26 8.35 17.93
C ALA A 367 20.34 9.21 16.67
N VAL A 368 19.20 9.56 16.06
CA VAL A 368 19.16 10.45 14.89
C VAL A 368 19.65 11.85 15.24
N GLN A 369 19.25 12.41 16.39
CA GLN A 369 19.75 13.71 16.86
C GLN A 369 21.26 13.72 17.08
N ALA A 370 21.82 12.67 17.68
CA ALA A 370 23.26 12.53 17.89
C ALA A 370 24.02 12.41 16.57
N VAL A 371 23.55 11.56 15.65
CA VAL A 371 24.11 11.38 14.31
C VAL A 371 24.09 12.69 13.53
N GLN A 372 22.99 13.45 13.56
CA GLN A 372 22.89 14.75 12.88
C GLN A 372 23.84 15.80 13.47
N THR A 373 23.95 15.87 14.80
CA THR A 373 24.86 16.79 15.47
C THR A 373 26.31 16.52 15.06
N HIS A 374 26.67 15.24 14.94
CA HIS A 374 28.01 14.82 14.51
C HIS A 374 28.23 14.94 13.00
N LEU A 375 27.19 14.75 12.18
CA LEU A 375 27.26 15.00 10.73
C LEU A 375 27.47 16.48 10.44
N ARG A 376 26.78 17.40 11.14
CA ARG A 376 26.95 18.85 10.94
C ARG A 376 28.39 19.31 11.22
N SER A 377 29.08 18.69 12.17
CA SER A 377 30.45 19.05 12.55
C SER A 377 31.54 18.25 11.82
N ASN A 378 31.19 17.27 10.96
CA ASN A 378 32.16 16.37 10.34
C ASN A 378 31.97 16.25 8.82
N MET A 379 32.81 16.96 8.07
CA MET A 379 32.77 16.97 6.59
C MET A 379 33.01 15.59 5.95
N ALA A 380 33.78 14.69 6.59
CA ALA A 380 34.04 13.36 6.07
C ALA A 380 32.78 12.47 6.15
N LEU A 381 32.04 12.55 7.27
CA LEU A 381 30.76 11.86 7.42
C LEU A 381 29.70 12.45 6.46
N GLN A 382 29.69 13.77 6.24
CA GLN A 382 28.81 14.38 5.24
C GLN A 382 29.07 13.87 3.82
N ALA A 383 30.33 13.67 3.45
CA ALA A 383 30.69 13.10 2.16
C ALA A 383 30.29 11.61 2.06
N GLN A 384 30.46 10.85 3.14
CA GLN A 384 30.16 9.42 3.21
C GLN A 384 28.65 9.11 3.18
N TYR A 385 27.84 9.92 3.85
CA TYR A 385 26.39 9.72 3.98
C TYR A 385 25.58 10.67 3.11
N ARG A 386 26.21 11.26 2.09
CA ARG A 386 25.56 12.17 1.12
C ARG A 386 24.31 11.55 0.48
N ASP A 387 24.30 10.23 0.33
CA ASP A 387 23.23 9.49 -0.34
C ASP A 387 22.31 8.74 0.65
N ALA A 388 22.50 8.94 1.96
CA ALA A 388 21.69 8.29 3.00
C ALA A 388 20.38 9.06 3.24
N TYR A 389 19.26 8.47 2.85
CA TYR A 389 17.93 9.04 3.05
C TYR A 389 17.43 8.81 4.48
N LEU A 390 17.03 9.88 5.18
CA LEU A 390 16.28 9.74 6.42
C LEU A 390 14.78 9.59 6.07
N PRO A 391 14.13 8.48 6.49
CA PRO A 391 12.69 8.28 6.29
C PRO A 391 11.87 9.48 6.77
N LEU A 392 10.77 9.78 6.08
CA LEU A 392 9.93 10.94 6.37
C LEU A 392 9.40 10.90 7.81
N GLU A 393 9.07 9.73 8.31
CA GLU A 393 8.53 9.50 9.65
C GLU A 393 9.56 9.86 10.74
N LEU A 394 10.80 9.46 10.53
CA LEU A 394 11.93 9.83 11.38
C LEU A 394 12.20 11.34 11.33
N ARG A 395 12.06 11.95 10.17
CA ARG A 395 12.19 13.40 9.98
C ARG A 395 11.11 14.17 10.74
N THR A 396 9.84 13.82 10.50
CA THR A 396 8.69 14.45 11.13
C THR A 396 8.74 14.27 12.64
N ALA A 397 9.15 13.10 13.13
CA ALA A 397 9.29 12.86 14.56
C ALA A 397 10.43 13.66 15.20
N VAL A 398 11.57 13.82 14.51
CA VAL A 398 12.67 14.67 15.01
C VAL A 398 12.23 16.15 15.05
N GLN A 399 11.52 16.62 14.02
CA GLN A 399 11.00 17.99 13.95
C GLN A 399 9.89 18.25 14.98
N SER A 400 9.01 17.29 15.25
CA SER A 400 7.95 17.44 16.25
C SER A 400 8.50 17.43 17.68
N LEU A 401 9.57 16.67 17.94
CA LEU A 401 10.21 16.61 19.25
C LEU A 401 11.17 17.78 19.50
N ASN A 402 11.63 18.46 18.45
CA ASN A 402 12.43 19.68 18.57
C ASN A 402 12.15 20.65 17.40
N PRO A 403 11.26 21.63 17.61
CA PRO A 403 10.88 22.61 16.58
C PRO A 403 12.05 23.44 16.04
N ASP A 404 13.13 23.58 16.82
CA ASP A 404 14.32 24.34 16.45
C ASP A 404 15.24 23.56 15.47
N VAL A 405 14.95 22.27 15.23
CA VAL A 405 15.69 21.43 14.28
C VAL A 405 14.96 21.40 12.95
N SER A 406 15.32 22.31 12.05
CA SER A 406 14.93 22.21 10.64
C SER A 406 15.76 21.13 9.93
N ILE A 407 15.08 20.11 9.37
CA ILE A 407 15.68 19.13 8.47
C ILE A 407 15.39 19.60 7.05
N ALA A 408 16.43 20.04 6.34
CA ALA A 408 16.30 20.52 4.97
C ALA A 408 15.66 19.45 4.05
N SER A 409 14.68 19.86 3.24
CA SER A 409 14.30 19.10 2.05
C SER A 409 15.51 19.12 1.13
N ASN A 410 16.10 17.97 0.84
CA ASN A 410 17.15 17.96 -0.15
C ASN A 410 16.53 17.98 -1.55
N ASP A 411 16.14 19.16 -1.99
CA ASP A 411 15.57 19.39 -3.32
C ASP A 411 16.64 19.27 -4.44
N GLN A 412 17.91 18.95 -4.09
CA GLN A 412 19.02 18.74 -5.02
C GLN A 412 19.55 17.29 -5.09
N TRP A 413 18.82 16.31 -4.54
CA TRP A 413 19.26 14.91 -4.42
C TRP A 413 18.84 13.96 -5.56
N PHE A 414 18.58 14.49 -6.75
CA PHE A 414 18.44 13.66 -7.95
C PHE A 414 19.70 13.76 -8.79
N PRO A 415 20.54 12.69 -8.77
CA PRO A 415 20.64 11.90 -9.99
C PRO A 415 20.76 10.40 -9.69
N LEU A 416 19.94 9.58 -10.35
CA LEU A 416 20.34 8.19 -10.61
C LEU A 416 21.49 8.22 -11.63
N PRO A 417 22.56 7.43 -11.44
CA PRO A 417 23.61 7.30 -12.44
C PRO A 417 23.04 6.71 -13.73
N ASP A 418 23.24 7.43 -14.82
CA ASP A 418 22.96 6.97 -16.17
C ASP A 418 23.87 5.77 -16.49
N ALA A 419 23.30 4.57 -16.56
CA ALA A 419 24.04 3.32 -16.77
C ALA A 419 24.81 3.25 -18.11
N ASN A 420 24.72 4.30 -18.95
CA ASN A 420 25.34 4.38 -20.26
C ASN A 420 26.60 5.25 -20.34
N ARG A 421 27.11 5.84 -19.25
CA ARG A 421 28.31 6.71 -19.30
C ARG A 421 29.64 6.09 -18.87
N ALA A 422 29.71 4.77 -18.71
CA ALA A 422 30.96 4.03 -18.45
C ALA A 422 31.61 3.43 -19.73
N LYS A 423 31.49 4.11 -20.88
CA LYS A 423 32.27 3.79 -22.09
C LYS A 423 32.75 5.07 -22.80
N GLN A 424 33.56 5.87 -22.12
CA GLN A 424 34.60 6.65 -22.81
C GLN A 424 35.94 6.14 -22.31
N LYS A 425 36.50 5.21 -23.10
CA LYS A 425 37.88 4.77 -22.96
C LYS A 425 38.79 5.96 -23.14
N VAL A 426 39.66 6.14 -22.15
CA VAL A 426 40.96 6.79 -22.25
C VAL A 426 41.70 6.23 -23.48
N HIS A 427 42.04 7.08 -24.44
CA HIS A 427 43.09 6.80 -25.41
C HIS A 427 44.36 7.52 -24.94
N PRO A 428 45.46 6.80 -24.65
CA PRO A 428 46.77 7.42 -24.52
C PRO A 428 47.39 7.65 -25.90
N HIS A 429 48.12 8.76 -25.96
CA HIS A 429 48.97 9.29 -27.02
C HIS A 429 49.66 8.26 -27.95
N ALA A 430 49.69 8.62 -29.24
CA ALA A 430 50.82 8.36 -30.13
C ALA A 430 51.07 9.61 -30.98
N PHE A 431 52.07 10.39 -30.60
CA PHE A 431 52.79 11.31 -31.47
C PHE A 431 54.20 10.74 -31.62
N CYS A 432 54.58 10.42 -32.86
CA CYS A 432 55.95 10.54 -33.35
C CYS A 432 55.91 10.56 -34.88
N SER A 433 56.38 11.68 -35.44
CA SER A 433 57.50 11.63 -36.38
C SER A 433 58.72 11.01 -35.72
#